data_AF-A0A453LPD7-F1
#
_entry.id   AF-A0A453LPD7-F1
#
_cell.length_a   1.000
_cell.length_b   1.000
_cell.length_c   1.000
_cell.angle_alpha   90.00
_cell.angle_beta   90.00
_cell.angle_gamma   90.00
#
_symmetry.space_group_name_H-M   'P 1'
#
loop_
_entity.id
_entity.type
_entity.pdbx_description
1 polymer ?
#
loop_
_entity_poly.entity_id
_entity_poly.type
_entity_poly.pdbx_seq_one_letter_code
_entity_poly.pdbx_strand_id
1 'polypeptide(L)'
;TSGKYSAGLPALAYGVLKRANDIVDDLLAQIDAAGRDRDRARQDMDQRNYQIAIEVSELEAAVASRAAESESLSRSLSDREAEISALRDEVASLEAKMDAQRPVLAEQIGCASRLYDELRQVVMLVDADAATALPDSVFVWKETDVEESLKVSLEGTRMAYDIAAMALQKVGVWRDKGKSKVTELEERVEELTREKEHIGVLLRSALQANTTEVLKVAEDGLREAGIEIGLNGHRDHRPGSTEKDEVYTLAGALENSMKESQIKIIELQHLVEAQRAESSLLRTRMEGQEKEIGQLRKQIKHLEEKERMANQSVEDLMVDVTAAEEEIQRWKTAAEEEADAGRSIEQEFQTQISSLHKELEEARETMVELENKLKFKEETAAAAMAARDAAEKSLKLADTRSARLRERLEELNRQAEESDNRADPSSRSGHRRCGLEIEVL
;
A
#
# COMPACT_ATOMS: atom_id res chain seq x y z
N THR A 1 -67.58 74.43 74.12
CA THR A 1 -67.06 73.28 73.33
C THR A 1 -65.56 73.43 73.19
N SER A 2 -64.78 72.34 73.04
CA SER A 2 -63.33 72.35 72.73
C SER A 2 -62.31 72.42 73.89
N GLY A 3 -62.40 71.53 74.89
CA GLY A 3 -61.34 71.34 75.90
C GLY A 3 -60.86 69.89 76.08
N LYS A 4 -61.53 68.91 75.46
CA LYS A 4 -61.22 67.47 75.64
C LYS A 4 -60.42 66.85 74.49
N TYR A 5 -60.11 67.62 73.44
CA TYR A 5 -59.37 67.13 72.26
C TYR A 5 -57.93 67.68 72.14
N SER A 6 -57.50 68.63 72.99
CA SER A 6 -56.17 69.27 72.87
C SER A 6 -55.01 68.40 73.38
N ALA A 7 -55.25 67.46 74.30
CA ALA A 7 -54.23 66.54 74.80
C ALA A 7 -54.02 65.30 73.90
N GLY A 8 -54.97 64.97 73.02
CA GLY A 8 -54.89 63.82 72.10
C GLY A 8 -54.18 64.13 70.79
N LEU A 9 -54.22 65.39 70.32
CA LEU A 9 -53.62 65.82 69.05
C LEU A 9 -52.09 65.61 68.98
N PRO A 10 -51.31 65.97 70.01
CA PRO A 10 -49.85 65.78 70.01
C PRO A 10 -49.43 64.29 69.97
N ALA A 11 -50.16 63.44 70.70
CA ALA A 11 -49.92 61.99 70.69
C ALA A 11 -50.25 61.36 69.33
N LEU A 12 -51.31 61.86 68.68
CA LEU A 12 -51.72 61.40 67.35
C LEU A 12 -50.73 61.87 66.27
N ALA A 13 -50.26 63.12 66.35
CA ALA A 13 -49.20 63.66 65.49
C ALA A 13 -47.88 62.88 65.65
N TYR A 14 -47.48 62.55 66.89
CA TYR A 14 -46.31 61.72 67.16
C TYR A 14 -46.46 60.30 66.60
N GLY A 15 -47.62 59.66 66.77
CA GLY A 15 -47.88 58.34 66.21
C GLY A 15 -47.91 58.30 64.67
N VAL A 16 -48.35 59.38 64.03
CA VAL A 16 -48.27 59.53 62.56
C VAL A 16 -46.83 59.74 62.11
N LEU A 17 -46.07 60.61 62.78
CA LEU A 17 -44.64 60.84 62.50
C LEU A 17 -43.81 59.58 62.69
N LYS A 18 -44.05 58.83 63.77
CA LYS A 18 -43.36 57.57 64.04
C LYS A 18 -43.63 56.55 62.94
N ARG A 19 -44.91 56.33 62.57
CA ARG A 19 -45.25 55.43 61.46
C ARG A 19 -44.67 55.89 60.12
N ALA A 20 -44.64 57.20 59.86
CA ALA A 20 -44.03 57.72 58.64
C ALA A 20 -42.52 57.44 58.61
N ASN A 21 -41.82 57.61 59.74
CA ASN A 21 -40.40 57.22 59.87
C ASN A 21 -40.22 55.70 59.74
N ASP A 22 -41.01 54.89 60.44
CA ASP A 22 -40.94 53.43 60.35
C ASP A 22 -41.14 52.96 58.89
N ILE A 23 -42.07 53.58 58.13
CA ILE A 23 -42.28 53.31 56.70
C ILE A 23 -41.09 53.76 55.86
N VAL A 24 -40.51 54.93 56.13
CA VAL A 24 -39.32 55.42 55.41
C VAL A 24 -38.14 54.48 55.66
N ASP A 25 -37.94 54.04 56.91
CA ASP A 25 -36.88 53.10 57.28
C ASP A 25 -37.09 51.73 56.60
N ASP A 26 -38.32 51.23 56.55
CA ASP A 26 -38.67 50.01 55.82
C ASP A 26 -38.43 50.15 54.30
N LEU A 27 -38.78 51.29 53.72
CA LEU A 27 -38.53 51.57 52.29
C LEU A 27 -37.03 51.68 52.00
N LEU A 28 -36.26 52.33 52.86
CA LEU A 28 -34.81 52.40 52.75
C LEU A 28 -34.19 51.00 52.86
N ALA A 29 -34.64 50.19 53.81
CA ALA A 29 -34.19 48.81 53.95
C ALA A 29 -34.52 47.95 52.71
N GLN A 30 -35.69 48.15 52.09
CA GLN A 30 -36.06 47.50 50.84
C GLN A 30 -35.20 47.97 49.65
N ILE A 31 -34.92 49.27 49.54
CA ILE A 31 -34.04 49.83 48.52
C ILE A 31 -32.62 49.27 48.65
N ASP A 32 -32.10 49.18 49.88
CA ASP A 32 -30.77 48.61 50.15
C ASP A 32 -30.73 47.11 49.86
N ALA A 33 -31.79 46.37 50.18
CA ALA A 33 -31.92 44.96 49.83
C ALA A 33 -31.94 44.76 48.29
N ALA A 34 -32.79 45.51 47.58
CA ALA A 34 -32.86 45.48 46.13
C ALA A 34 -31.55 45.92 45.46
N GLY A 35 -30.84 46.89 46.06
CA GLY A 35 -29.51 47.31 45.64
C GLY A 35 -28.49 46.18 45.72
N ARG A 36 -28.43 45.48 46.86
CA ARG A 36 -27.56 44.33 47.08
C ARG A 36 -27.87 43.17 46.13
N ASP A 37 -29.14 42.86 45.90
CA ASP A 37 -29.53 41.76 45.00
C ASP A 37 -29.18 42.07 43.54
N ARG A 38 -29.36 43.31 43.11
CA ARG A 38 -28.92 43.76 41.77
C ARG A 38 -27.40 43.70 41.62
N ASP A 39 -26.65 44.11 42.64
CA ASP A 39 -25.18 44.09 42.60
C ASP A 39 -24.65 42.65 42.60
N ARG A 40 -25.28 41.72 43.34
CA ARG A 40 -24.99 40.28 43.23
C ARG A 40 -25.29 39.74 41.83
N ALA A 41 -26.45 40.04 41.26
CA ALA A 41 -26.80 39.61 39.91
C ALA A 41 -25.81 40.13 38.85
N ARG A 42 -25.28 41.34 39.03
CA ARG A 42 -24.21 41.89 38.18
C ARG A 42 -22.90 41.13 38.33
N GLN A 43 -22.48 40.83 39.57
CA GLN A 43 -21.27 40.05 39.83
C GLN A 43 -21.36 38.63 39.24
N ASP A 44 -22.49 37.96 39.41
CA ASP A 44 -22.73 36.63 38.84
C ASP A 44 -22.69 36.66 37.30
N MET A 45 -23.28 37.70 36.70
CA MET A 45 -23.24 37.91 35.26
C MET A 45 -21.81 38.20 34.76
N ASP A 46 -21.04 39.05 35.46
CA ASP A 46 -19.66 39.36 35.10
C ASP A 46 -18.77 38.11 35.22
N GLN A 47 -18.93 37.31 36.28
CA GLN A 47 -18.23 36.04 36.43
C GLN A 47 -18.55 35.07 35.30
N ARG A 48 -19.83 34.97 34.90
CA ARG A 48 -20.24 34.12 33.78
C ARG A 48 -19.72 34.65 32.44
N ASN A 49 -19.66 35.96 32.25
CA ASN A 49 -19.07 36.57 31.06
C ASN A 49 -17.56 36.29 30.95
N TYR A 50 -16.82 36.33 32.06
CA TYR A 50 -15.40 35.93 32.06
C TYR A 50 -15.23 34.44 31.73
N GLN A 51 -16.08 33.58 32.29
CA GLN A 51 -16.04 32.15 32.00
C GLN A 51 -16.30 31.87 30.51
N ILE A 52 -17.32 32.52 29.93
CA ILE A 52 -17.63 32.41 28.50
C ILE A 52 -16.44 32.90 27.66
N ALA A 53 -15.78 33.99 28.03
CA ALA A 53 -14.62 34.50 27.28
C ALA A 53 -13.44 33.51 27.27
N ILE A 54 -13.22 32.81 28.37
CA ILE A 54 -12.20 31.74 28.46
C ILE A 54 -12.59 30.58 27.55
N GLU A 55 -13.82 30.07 27.68
CA GLU A 55 -14.32 28.96 26.86
C GLU A 55 -14.26 29.29 25.36
N VAL A 56 -14.64 30.51 24.96
CA VAL A 56 -14.54 30.96 23.56
C VAL A 56 -13.08 31.01 23.11
N SER A 57 -12.16 31.52 23.94
CA SER A 57 -10.73 31.56 23.58
C SER A 57 -10.14 30.17 23.41
N GLU A 58 -10.51 29.21 24.26
CA GLU A 58 -10.09 27.81 24.15
C GLU A 58 -10.65 27.15 22.89
N LEU A 59 -11.92 27.39 22.57
CA LEU A 59 -12.55 26.90 21.35
C LEU A 59 -11.90 27.50 20.09
N GLU A 60 -11.61 28.80 20.09
CA GLU A 60 -10.92 29.47 18.98
C GLU A 60 -9.51 28.89 18.77
N ALA A 61 -8.77 28.63 19.84
CA ALA A 61 -7.47 27.98 19.77
C ALA A 61 -7.55 26.55 19.22
N ALA A 62 -8.54 25.77 19.68
CA ALA A 62 -8.77 24.41 19.19
C ALA A 62 -9.17 24.38 17.70
N VAL A 63 -10.01 25.32 17.27
CA VAL A 63 -10.40 25.49 15.86
C VAL A 63 -9.19 25.87 15.01
N ALA A 64 -8.34 26.80 15.48
CA ALA A 64 -7.12 27.19 14.78
C ALA A 64 -6.14 26.01 14.63
N SER A 65 -5.95 25.20 15.67
CA SER A 65 -5.11 23.99 15.62
C SER A 65 -5.63 22.99 14.59
N ARG A 66 -6.94 22.67 14.65
CA ARG A 66 -7.58 21.76 13.69
C ARG A 66 -7.52 22.27 12.25
N ALA A 67 -7.64 23.58 12.05
CA ALA A 67 -7.52 24.18 10.72
C ALA A 67 -6.10 24.00 10.15
N ALA A 68 -5.06 24.21 10.98
CA ALA A 68 -3.68 23.99 10.57
C ALA A 68 -3.39 22.51 10.26
N GLU A 69 -3.89 21.58 11.09
CA GLU A 69 -3.80 20.14 10.84
C GLU A 69 -4.48 19.74 9.53
N SER A 70 -5.70 20.23 9.28
CA SER A 70 -6.43 19.98 8.03
C SER A 70 -5.67 20.48 6.81
N GLU A 71 -5.02 21.65 6.91
CA GLU A 71 -4.22 22.20 5.81
C GLU A 71 -2.95 21.39 5.56
N SER A 72 -2.28 20.94 6.63
CA SER A 72 -1.12 20.02 6.55
C SER A 72 -1.50 18.69 5.90
N LEU A 73 -2.61 18.09 6.33
CA LEU A 73 -3.13 16.85 5.74
C LEU A 73 -3.52 17.04 4.27
N SER A 74 -4.15 18.17 3.93
CA SER A 74 -4.49 18.50 2.54
C SER A 74 -3.25 18.62 1.65
N ARG A 75 -2.15 19.22 2.15
CA ARG A 75 -0.88 19.29 1.42
C ARG A 75 -0.29 17.90 1.22
N SER A 76 -0.22 17.09 2.29
CA SER A 76 0.30 15.73 2.20
C SER A 76 -0.52 14.85 1.25
N LEU A 77 -1.85 14.98 1.22
CA LEU A 77 -2.69 14.26 0.27
C LEU A 77 -2.41 14.68 -1.17
N SER A 78 -2.26 15.99 -1.43
CA SER A 78 -1.87 16.50 -2.76
C SER A 78 -0.52 15.94 -3.21
N ASP A 79 0.46 15.87 -2.31
CA ASP A 79 1.79 15.32 -2.64
C ASP A 79 1.70 13.83 -2.97
N ARG A 80 0.91 13.06 -2.20
CA ARG A 80 0.67 11.63 -2.46
C ARG A 80 -0.11 11.40 -3.75
N GLU A 81 -1.08 12.25 -4.08
CA GLU A 81 -1.81 12.19 -5.35
C GLU A 81 -0.89 12.46 -6.56
N ALA A 82 0.08 13.36 -6.41
CA ALA A 82 1.10 13.61 -7.42
C ALA A 82 2.03 12.40 -7.60
N GLU A 83 2.49 11.78 -6.51
CA GLU A 83 3.32 10.57 -6.52
C GLU A 83 2.57 9.39 -7.16
N ILE A 84 1.31 9.18 -6.81
CA ILE A 84 0.46 8.13 -7.42
C ILE A 84 0.29 8.38 -8.92
N SER A 85 0.10 9.63 -9.34
CA SER A 85 0.01 9.97 -10.76
C SER A 85 1.31 9.65 -11.49
N ALA A 86 2.47 9.98 -10.91
CA ALA A 86 3.77 9.66 -11.50
C ALA A 86 4.01 8.15 -11.61
N LEU A 87 3.67 7.37 -10.58
CA LEU A 87 3.78 5.91 -10.61
C LEU A 87 2.84 5.29 -11.65
N ARG A 88 1.63 5.82 -11.82
CA ARG A 88 0.70 5.37 -12.87
C ARG A 88 1.26 5.61 -14.26
N ASP A 89 1.89 6.76 -14.49
CA ASP A 89 2.54 7.06 -15.77
C ASP A 89 3.74 6.12 -16.04
N GLU A 90 4.51 5.78 -15.00
CA GLU A 90 5.61 4.83 -15.11
C GLU A 90 5.11 3.41 -15.44
N VAL A 91 4.07 2.93 -14.74
CA VAL A 91 3.43 1.64 -15.04
C VAL A 91 2.93 1.60 -16.48
N ALA A 92 2.22 2.63 -16.93
CA ALA A 92 1.74 2.73 -18.31
C ALA A 92 2.90 2.72 -19.32
N SER A 93 4.03 3.36 -19.01
CA SER A 93 5.23 3.33 -19.85
C SER A 93 5.84 1.92 -19.92
N LEU A 94 5.91 1.20 -18.80
CA LEU A 94 6.43 -0.17 -18.75
C LEU A 94 5.50 -1.14 -19.49
N GLU A 95 4.19 -1.02 -19.32
CA GLU A 95 3.19 -1.80 -20.06
C GLU A 95 3.33 -1.57 -21.57
N ALA A 96 3.46 -0.32 -22.02
CA ALA A 96 3.66 0.00 -23.43
C ALA A 96 4.97 -0.59 -23.99
N LYS A 97 6.05 -0.63 -23.19
CA LYS A 97 7.31 -1.28 -23.59
C LYS A 97 7.17 -2.80 -23.68
N MET A 98 6.45 -3.42 -22.74
CA MET A 98 6.15 -4.86 -22.80
C MET A 98 5.31 -5.20 -24.02
N ASP A 99 4.27 -4.41 -24.31
CA ASP A 99 3.42 -4.57 -25.48
C ASP A 99 4.23 -4.45 -26.79
N ALA A 100 5.18 -3.51 -26.85
CA ALA A 100 6.09 -3.36 -27.99
C ALA A 100 7.06 -4.54 -28.16
N GLN A 101 7.39 -5.27 -27.10
CA GLN A 101 8.26 -6.45 -27.16
C GLN A 101 7.54 -7.73 -27.62
N ARG A 102 6.22 -7.83 -27.41
CA ARG A 102 5.42 -8.99 -27.85
C ARG A 102 5.60 -9.37 -29.33
N PRO A 103 5.50 -8.44 -30.31
CA PRO A 103 5.68 -8.80 -31.72
C PRO A 103 7.12 -9.27 -32.02
N VAL A 104 8.13 -8.70 -31.36
CA VAL A 104 9.53 -9.10 -31.54
C VAL A 104 9.74 -10.55 -31.08
N LEU A 105 9.16 -10.93 -29.95
CA LEU A 105 9.23 -12.31 -29.44
C LEU A 105 8.48 -13.28 -30.35
N ALA A 106 7.30 -12.90 -30.85
CA ALA A 106 6.56 -13.71 -31.81
C ALA A 106 7.36 -13.94 -33.10
N GLU A 107 8.03 -12.91 -33.62
CA GLU A 107 8.92 -13.02 -34.78
C GLU A 107 10.13 -13.92 -34.49
N GLN A 108 10.76 -13.80 -33.32
CA GLN A 108 11.89 -14.64 -32.93
C GLN A 108 11.51 -16.13 -32.85
N ILE A 109 10.38 -16.46 -32.21
CA ILE A 109 9.87 -17.83 -32.13
C ILE A 109 9.57 -18.36 -33.54
N GLY A 110 8.96 -17.54 -34.39
CA GLY A 110 8.70 -17.89 -35.79
C GLY A 110 9.98 -18.14 -36.60
N CYS A 111 11.03 -17.35 -36.38
CA CYS A 111 12.34 -17.56 -37.00
C CYS A 111 13.02 -18.84 -36.50
N ALA A 112 13.01 -19.11 -35.19
CA ALA A 112 13.55 -20.33 -34.61
C ALA A 112 12.85 -21.59 -35.17
N SER A 113 11.52 -21.54 -35.30
CA SER A 113 10.74 -22.63 -35.91
C SER A 113 11.14 -22.89 -37.35
N ARG A 114 11.20 -21.84 -38.19
CA ARG A 114 11.59 -22.00 -39.60
C ARG A 114 13.00 -22.57 -39.74
N LEU A 115 13.95 -22.06 -38.95
CA LEU A 115 15.32 -22.58 -38.95
C LEU A 115 15.37 -24.05 -38.54
N TYR A 116 14.63 -24.42 -37.50
CA TYR A 116 14.53 -25.82 -37.06
C TYR A 116 14.00 -26.72 -38.17
N ASP A 117 12.91 -26.32 -38.83
CA ASP A 117 12.28 -27.11 -39.90
C ASP A 117 13.17 -27.22 -41.15
N GLU A 118 13.85 -26.15 -41.54
CA GLU A 118 14.81 -26.14 -42.66
C GLU A 118 16.01 -27.03 -42.37
N LEU A 119 16.60 -26.94 -41.17
CA LEU A 119 17.73 -27.77 -40.78
C LEU A 119 17.34 -29.25 -40.66
N ARG A 120 16.14 -29.54 -40.16
CA ARG A 120 15.61 -30.91 -40.14
C ARG A 120 15.48 -31.48 -41.56
N GLN A 121 15.03 -30.68 -42.54
CA GLN A 121 15.01 -31.09 -43.95
C GLN A 121 16.42 -31.38 -44.49
N VAL A 122 17.43 -30.58 -44.14
CA VAL A 122 18.83 -30.84 -44.51
C VAL A 122 19.31 -32.17 -43.93
N VAL A 123 18.99 -32.46 -42.67
CA VAL A 123 19.33 -33.76 -42.05
C VAL A 123 18.58 -34.89 -42.78
N MET A 124 17.29 -34.74 -43.11
CA MET A 124 16.52 -35.74 -43.86
C MET A 124 17.16 -36.12 -45.20
N LEU A 125 17.73 -35.16 -45.93
CA LEU A 125 18.38 -35.40 -47.23
C LEU A 125 19.67 -36.22 -47.11
N VAL A 126 20.33 -36.15 -45.96
CA VAL A 126 21.62 -36.80 -45.72
C VAL A 126 21.49 -38.11 -44.95
N ASP A 127 20.56 -38.16 -43.99
CA ASP A 127 20.34 -39.25 -43.05
C ASP A 127 18.88 -39.22 -42.55
N ALA A 128 17.99 -39.91 -43.27
CA ALA A 128 16.55 -39.94 -42.98
C ALA A 128 16.22 -40.60 -41.62
N ASP A 129 17.03 -41.56 -41.17
CA ASP A 129 16.82 -42.24 -39.88
C ASP A 129 17.16 -41.29 -38.73
N ALA A 130 18.20 -40.46 -38.88
CA ALA A 130 18.55 -39.44 -37.88
C ALA A 130 17.49 -38.33 -37.78
N ALA A 131 16.88 -37.93 -38.90
CA ALA A 131 15.92 -36.85 -38.90
C ALA A 131 14.50 -37.24 -38.43
N THR A 132 14.13 -38.51 -38.53
CA THR A 132 12.89 -39.05 -37.97
C THR A 132 12.95 -39.24 -36.45
N ALA A 133 14.15 -39.34 -35.88
CA ALA A 133 14.36 -39.37 -34.43
C ALA A 133 14.29 -37.98 -33.76
N LEU A 134 14.25 -36.90 -34.55
CA LEU A 134 14.14 -35.53 -34.04
C LEU A 134 12.68 -35.21 -33.66
N PRO A 135 12.45 -34.46 -32.56
CA PRO A 135 11.13 -33.99 -32.18
C PRO A 135 10.45 -33.19 -33.31
N ASP A 136 9.13 -33.26 -33.41
CA ASP A 136 8.39 -32.33 -34.25
C ASP A 136 8.39 -30.93 -33.61
N SER A 137 8.34 -29.90 -34.46
CA SER A 137 8.32 -28.50 -34.04
C SER A 137 7.16 -28.22 -33.06
N VAL A 138 7.49 -27.75 -31.85
CA VAL A 138 6.53 -27.29 -30.82
C VAL A 138 6.74 -25.79 -30.57
N PHE A 139 6.89 -25.02 -31.63
CA PHE A 139 7.11 -23.56 -31.55
C PHE A 139 5.80 -22.81 -31.75
N VAL A 140 4.98 -22.76 -30.70
CA VAL A 140 3.72 -22.00 -30.73
C VAL A 140 3.81 -20.85 -29.74
N TRP A 141 3.78 -19.63 -30.28
CA TRP A 141 3.62 -18.44 -29.44
C TRP A 141 2.22 -18.46 -28.80
N LYS A 142 2.16 -18.26 -27.48
CA LYS A 142 0.92 -18.02 -26.75
C LYS A 142 0.90 -16.55 -26.34
N GLU A 143 -0.09 -15.83 -26.86
CA GLU A 143 -0.27 -14.38 -26.71
C GLU A 143 -0.36 -13.89 -25.26
N THR A 144 -0.63 -14.79 -24.31
CA THR A 144 -1.06 -14.45 -22.96
C THR A 144 0.07 -14.28 -21.94
N ASP A 145 1.27 -14.80 -22.19
CA ASP A 145 2.38 -14.72 -21.22
C ASP A 145 3.74 -14.47 -21.91
N VAL A 146 4.34 -13.32 -21.59
CA VAL A 146 5.66 -12.90 -22.11
C VAL A 146 6.78 -13.76 -21.50
N GLU A 147 6.64 -14.20 -20.25
CA GLU A 147 7.62 -15.04 -19.57
C GLU A 147 7.63 -16.46 -20.17
N GLU A 148 6.45 -17.07 -20.34
CA GLU A 148 6.30 -18.34 -21.08
C GLU A 148 6.83 -18.19 -22.52
N SER A 149 6.54 -17.07 -23.19
CA SER A 149 7.04 -16.80 -24.55
C SER A 149 8.57 -16.70 -24.63
N LEU A 150 9.22 -16.04 -23.67
CA LEU A 150 10.68 -15.96 -23.58
C LEU A 150 11.29 -17.35 -23.39
N LYS A 151 10.68 -18.18 -22.54
CA LYS A 151 11.11 -19.57 -22.33
C LYS A 151 10.99 -20.40 -23.60
N VAL A 152 9.86 -20.30 -24.31
CA VAL A 152 9.64 -20.98 -25.60
C VAL A 152 10.65 -20.51 -26.66
N SER A 153 10.95 -19.21 -26.72
CA SER A 153 11.97 -18.65 -27.62
C SER A 153 13.38 -19.21 -27.33
N LEU A 154 13.76 -19.26 -26.04
CA LEU A 154 15.05 -19.81 -25.62
C LEU A 154 15.16 -21.30 -25.94
N GLU A 155 14.12 -22.07 -25.64
CA GLU A 155 14.09 -23.51 -25.94
C GLU A 155 14.15 -23.75 -27.45
N GLY A 156 13.42 -22.97 -28.25
CA GLY A 156 13.45 -23.11 -29.71
C GLY A 156 14.74 -22.71 -30.37
N THR A 157 15.39 -21.64 -29.90
CA THR A 157 16.72 -21.26 -30.40
C THR A 157 17.77 -22.32 -30.04
N ARG A 158 17.69 -22.92 -28.84
CA ARG A 158 18.55 -24.04 -28.44
C ARG A 158 18.32 -25.27 -29.32
N MET A 159 17.07 -25.66 -29.54
CA MET A 159 16.75 -26.80 -30.40
C MET A 159 17.22 -26.59 -31.84
N ALA A 160 17.05 -25.38 -32.39
CA ALA A 160 17.56 -25.04 -33.72
C ALA A 160 19.09 -25.13 -33.79
N TYR A 161 19.80 -24.68 -32.74
CA TYR A 161 21.26 -24.82 -32.64
C TYR A 161 21.70 -26.29 -32.59
N ASP A 162 21.03 -27.11 -31.78
CA ASP A 162 21.36 -28.52 -31.61
C ASP A 162 21.19 -29.29 -32.94
N ILE A 163 20.12 -29.02 -33.70
CA ILE A 163 19.98 -29.58 -35.06
C ILE A 163 21.03 -29.00 -36.00
N ALA A 164 21.35 -27.71 -35.95
CA ALA A 164 22.37 -27.13 -36.82
C ALA A 164 23.73 -27.84 -36.65
N ALA A 165 24.12 -28.11 -35.40
CA ALA A 165 25.32 -28.86 -35.08
C ALA A 165 25.27 -30.29 -35.63
N MET A 166 24.13 -30.98 -35.46
CA MET A 166 23.92 -32.32 -36.02
C MET A 166 23.97 -32.31 -37.56
N ALA A 167 23.29 -31.36 -38.21
CA ALA A 167 23.28 -31.21 -39.66
C ALA A 167 24.69 -30.98 -40.20
N LEU A 168 25.48 -30.13 -39.55
CA LEU A 168 26.88 -29.90 -39.90
C LEU A 168 27.71 -31.19 -39.83
N GLN A 169 27.54 -31.96 -38.76
CA GLN A 169 28.23 -33.25 -38.59
C GLN A 169 27.81 -34.25 -39.68
N LYS A 170 26.51 -34.42 -39.92
CA LYS A 170 25.98 -35.39 -40.89
C LYS A 170 26.37 -35.04 -42.32
N VAL A 171 26.26 -33.76 -42.70
CA VAL A 171 26.72 -33.25 -44.01
C VAL A 171 28.23 -33.45 -44.17
N GLY A 172 29.01 -33.26 -43.10
CA GLY A 172 30.46 -33.55 -43.09
C GLY A 172 30.76 -35.01 -43.41
N VAL A 173 30.12 -35.95 -42.69
CA VAL A 173 30.27 -37.39 -42.92
C VAL A 173 29.87 -37.79 -44.35
N TRP A 174 28.75 -37.27 -44.84
CA TRP A 174 28.28 -37.54 -46.20
C TRP A 174 29.25 -37.02 -47.27
N ARG A 175 29.79 -35.81 -47.07
CA ARG A 175 30.80 -35.21 -47.95
C ARG A 175 32.07 -36.05 -47.99
N ASP A 176 32.57 -36.50 -46.84
CA ASP A 176 33.81 -37.28 -46.77
C ASP A 176 33.62 -38.67 -47.40
N LYS A 177 32.45 -39.30 -47.21
CA LYS A 177 32.07 -40.52 -47.94
C LYS A 177 31.97 -40.29 -49.45
N GLY A 178 31.52 -39.11 -49.87
CA GLY A 178 31.51 -38.69 -51.27
C GLY A 178 32.93 -38.56 -51.83
N LYS A 179 33.82 -37.87 -51.10
CA LYS A 179 35.23 -37.71 -51.48
C LYS A 179 35.95 -39.04 -51.59
N SER A 180 35.77 -39.95 -50.63
CA SER A 180 36.43 -41.28 -50.68
C SER A 180 35.98 -42.10 -51.89
N LYS A 181 34.71 -42.00 -52.29
CA LYS A 181 34.21 -42.63 -53.52
C LYS A 181 34.78 -41.99 -54.78
N VAL A 182 34.95 -40.67 -54.79
CA VAL A 182 35.57 -39.97 -55.93
C VAL A 182 37.03 -40.40 -56.07
N THR A 183 37.80 -40.45 -54.99
CA THR A 183 39.19 -40.92 -55.03
C THR A 183 39.28 -42.38 -55.46
N GLU A 184 38.37 -43.25 -55.02
CA GLU A 184 38.31 -44.65 -55.46
C GLU A 184 38.00 -44.77 -56.97
N LEU A 185 37.09 -43.94 -57.49
CA LEU A 185 36.78 -43.89 -58.91
C LEU A 185 37.93 -43.31 -59.73
N GLU A 186 38.62 -42.29 -59.24
CA GLU A 186 39.82 -41.71 -59.87
C GLU A 186 40.94 -42.75 -59.96
N GLU A 187 41.24 -43.47 -58.88
CA GLU A 187 42.21 -44.58 -58.89
C GLU A 187 41.84 -45.66 -59.91
N ARG A 188 40.55 -46.01 -60.00
CA ARG A 188 40.05 -46.98 -60.99
C ARG A 188 40.21 -46.48 -62.43
N VAL A 189 39.97 -45.18 -62.67
CA VAL A 189 40.18 -44.56 -63.99
C VAL A 189 41.67 -44.53 -64.35
N GLU A 190 42.55 -44.23 -63.39
CA GLU A 190 43.99 -44.29 -63.61
C GLU A 190 44.47 -45.72 -63.90
N GLU A 191 43.93 -46.73 -63.22
CA GLU A 191 44.22 -48.14 -63.52
C GLU A 191 43.79 -48.51 -64.94
N LEU A 192 42.55 -48.19 -65.32
CA LEU A 192 42.03 -48.47 -66.67
C LEU A 192 42.81 -47.72 -67.77
N THR A 193 43.29 -46.51 -67.50
CA THR A 193 44.12 -45.77 -68.45
C THR A 193 45.50 -46.40 -68.63
N ARG A 194 46.13 -46.88 -67.54
CA ARG A 194 47.38 -47.67 -67.62
C ARG A 194 47.17 -48.99 -68.38
N GLU A 195 46.08 -49.69 -68.13
CA GLU A 195 45.73 -50.91 -68.88
C GLU A 195 45.54 -50.62 -70.36
N LYS A 196 44.81 -49.55 -70.71
CA LYS A 196 44.65 -49.09 -72.10
C LYS A 196 45.99 -48.79 -72.75
N GLU A 197 46.89 -48.09 -72.07
CA GLU A 197 48.23 -47.79 -72.58
C GLU A 197 49.04 -49.07 -72.80
N HIS A 198 49.01 -50.02 -71.85
CA HIS A 198 49.67 -51.32 -71.95
C HIS A 198 49.14 -52.13 -73.14
N ILE A 199 47.83 -52.24 -73.30
CA ILE A 199 47.18 -52.87 -74.47
C ILE A 199 47.60 -52.14 -75.76
N GLY A 200 47.65 -50.81 -75.75
CA GLY A 200 48.12 -50.02 -76.88
C GLY A 200 49.57 -50.32 -77.27
N VAL A 201 50.45 -50.51 -76.30
CA VAL A 201 51.84 -50.96 -76.54
C VAL A 201 51.85 -52.38 -77.10
N LEU A 202 51.11 -53.33 -76.52
CA LEU A 202 51.03 -54.71 -77.01
C LEU A 202 50.52 -54.78 -78.46
N LEU A 203 49.48 -54.00 -78.79
CA LEU A 203 48.96 -53.92 -80.15
C LEU A 203 49.99 -53.34 -81.12
N ARG A 204 50.70 -52.26 -80.75
CA ARG A 204 51.80 -51.72 -81.56
C ARG A 204 52.92 -52.76 -81.78
N SER A 205 53.29 -53.50 -80.74
CA SER A 205 54.30 -54.56 -80.82
C SER A 205 53.84 -55.74 -81.68
N ALA A 206 52.56 -56.14 -81.59
CA ALA A 206 51.98 -57.20 -82.43
C ALA A 206 51.87 -56.77 -83.90
N LEU A 207 51.54 -55.50 -84.15
CA LEU A 207 51.56 -54.92 -85.49
C LEU A 207 52.99 -54.83 -86.04
N GLN A 208 53.98 -54.48 -85.20
CA GLN A 208 55.41 -54.45 -85.59
C GLN A 208 56.02 -55.83 -85.86
N ALA A 209 55.55 -56.89 -85.18
CA ALA A 209 56.04 -58.25 -85.38
C ALA A 209 55.52 -58.93 -86.68
N ASN A 210 54.41 -58.44 -87.24
CA ASN A 210 53.76 -58.98 -88.46
C ASN A 210 53.87 -58.05 -89.69
N THR A 211 54.81 -57.10 -89.67
CA THR A 211 54.90 -56.02 -90.68
C THR A 211 55.14 -56.49 -92.10
N THR A 212 55.67 -57.67 -92.35
CA THR A 212 55.94 -58.10 -93.74
C THR A 212 54.73 -58.69 -94.47
N GLU A 213 53.73 -59.20 -93.75
CA GLU A 213 52.54 -59.82 -94.36
C GLU A 213 51.31 -58.91 -94.27
N VAL A 214 51.13 -58.17 -93.19
CA VAL A 214 49.96 -57.28 -93.00
C VAL A 214 50.10 -55.98 -93.80
N LEU A 215 51.31 -55.45 -94.00
CA LEU A 215 51.52 -54.29 -94.88
C LEU A 215 51.26 -54.61 -96.35
N LYS A 216 51.55 -55.85 -96.81
CA LYS A 216 51.19 -56.28 -98.18
C LYS A 216 49.69 -56.42 -98.38
N VAL A 217 48.96 -56.96 -97.40
CA VAL A 217 47.49 -57.09 -97.47
C VAL A 217 46.80 -55.73 -97.37
N ALA A 218 47.35 -54.78 -96.60
CA ALA A 218 46.86 -53.41 -96.56
C ALA A 218 47.20 -52.61 -97.83
N GLU A 219 48.39 -52.78 -98.41
CA GLU A 219 48.76 -52.22 -99.73
C GLU A 219 47.87 -52.77 -100.86
N ASP A 220 47.62 -54.08 -100.89
CA ASP A 220 46.77 -54.71 -101.90
C ASP A 220 45.29 -54.30 -101.74
N GLY A 221 44.78 -54.17 -100.49
CA GLY A 221 43.43 -53.69 -100.22
C GLY A 221 43.20 -52.19 -100.51
N LEU A 222 44.22 -51.35 -100.32
CA LEU A 222 44.19 -49.93 -100.72
C LEU A 222 44.28 -49.75 -102.25
N ARG A 223 44.97 -50.67 -102.95
CA ARG A 223 45.03 -50.71 -104.42
C ARG A 223 43.72 -51.20 -105.05
N GLU A 224 43.02 -52.12 -104.39
CA GLU A 224 41.69 -52.63 -104.82
C GLU A 224 40.56 -51.60 -104.58
N ALA A 225 40.76 -50.68 -103.62
CA ALA A 225 39.86 -49.55 -103.33
C ALA A 225 40.19 -48.25 -104.11
N GLY A 226 41.22 -48.24 -104.97
CA GLY A 226 41.50 -47.14 -105.91
C GLY A 226 42.20 -45.89 -105.34
N ILE A 227 42.95 -46.00 -104.24
CA ILE A 227 43.66 -44.86 -103.63
C ILE A 227 45.17 -44.99 -103.89
N GLU A 228 45.72 -44.16 -104.79
CA GLU A 228 47.16 -44.01 -105.02
C GLU A 228 47.74 -42.91 -104.13
N ILE A 229 48.67 -43.24 -103.21
CA ILE A 229 49.48 -42.26 -102.50
C ILE A 229 50.94 -42.46 -102.90
N GLY A 230 51.39 -41.66 -103.86
CA GLY A 230 52.77 -41.60 -104.30
C GLY A 230 53.67 -40.89 -103.28
N LEU A 231 54.69 -41.59 -102.78
CA LEU A 231 55.80 -40.98 -102.07
C LEU A 231 57.13 -41.51 -102.62
N ASN A 232 57.68 -40.74 -103.56
CA ASN A 232 59.05 -40.79 -104.05
C ASN A 232 59.37 -39.34 -104.49
N GLY A 233 60.44 -38.67 -104.12
CA GLY A 233 61.64 -39.03 -103.38
C GLY A 233 62.65 -37.89 -103.50
N HIS A 234 63.92 -38.23 -103.25
CA HIS A 234 65.18 -37.46 -103.44
C HIS A 234 65.54 -36.45 -102.34
N ARG A 235 66.52 -36.78 -101.49
CA ARG A 235 67.99 -36.61 -101.69
C ARG A 235 68.34 -35.19 -102.12
N ASP A 236 69.02 -34.44 -101.26
CA ASP A 236 70.46 -34.27 -101.44
C ASP A 236 71.17 -33.60 -100.26
N HIS A 237 72.47 -33.78 -100.29
CA HIS A 237 73.53 -33.40 -99.37
C HIS A 237 73.61 -31.95 -98.85
N ARG A 238 74.39 -31.83 -97.75
CA ARG A 238 75.40 -30.80 -97.41
C ARG A 238 75.05 -29.76 -96.32
N PRO A 239 76.10 -29.21 -95.65
CA PRO A 239 76.10 -28.94 -94.22
C PRO A 239 76.12 -27.44 -93.90
N GLY A 240 75.70 -27.11 -92.69
CA GLY A 240 75.98 -25.83 -92.05
C GLY A 240 74.88 -24.77 -92.15
N SER A 241 74.72 -24.05 -91.04
CA SER A 241 74.00 -22.77 -90.87
C SER A 241 72.49 -22.79 -90.58
N THR A 242 72.04 -23.31 -89.43
CA THR A 242 70.70 -22.98 -88.86
C THR A 242 70.64 -22.79 -87.33
N GLU A 243 71.77 -22.64 -86.63
CA GLU A 243 71.74 -22.31 -85.17
C GLU A 243 71.00 -21.00 -84.86
N LYS A 244 70.82 -20.10 -85.84
CA LYS A 244 70.10 -18.83 -85.63
C LYS A 244 68.58 -19.02 -85.53
N ASP A 245 67.96 -19.90 -86.31
CA ASP A 245 66.48 -20.05 -86.33
C ASP A 245 65.93 -20.78 -85.11
N GLU A 246 66.68 -21.75 -84.56
CA GLU A 246 66.35 -22.43 -83.30
C GLU A 246 66.52 -21.49 -82.10
N VAL A 247 67.55 -20.63 -82.14
CA VAL A 247 67.76 -19.60 -81.12
C VAL A 247 66.66 -18.53 -81.17
N TYR A 248 66.18 -18.13 -82.35
CA TYR A 248 65.06 -17.18 -82.47
C TYR A 248 63.71 -17.77 -82.01
N THR A 249 63.46 -19.06 -82.25
CA THR A 249 62.24 -19.74 -81.76
C THR A 249 62.26 -19.98 -80.25
N LEU A 250 63.41 -20.37 -79.69
CA LEU A 250 63.59 -20.45 -78.23
C LEU A 250 63.51 -19.07 -77.56
N ALA A 251 64.11 -18.03 -78.16
CA ALA A 251 64.01 -16.66 -77.66
C ALA A 251 62.55 -16.16 -77.67
N GLY A 252 61.78 -16.48 -78.72
CA GLY A 252 60.34 -16.14 -78.79
C GLY A 252 59.50 -16.90 -77.75
N ALA A 253 59.78 -18.18 -77.51
CA ALA A 253 59.10 -18.96 -76.47
C ALA A 253 59.42 -18.45 -75.06
N LEU A 254 60.69 -18.09 -74.80
CA LEU A 254 61.12 -17.48 -73.55
C LEU A 254 60.51 -16.09 -73.36
N GLU A 255 60.45 -15.27 -74.41
CA GLU A 255 59.81 -13.95 -74.39
C GLU A 255 58.30 -14.07 -74.09
N ASN A 256 57.62 -15.05 -74.68
CA ASN A 256 56.21 -15.30 -74.40
C ASN A 256 56.00 -15.78 -72.95
N SER A 257 56.83 -16.70 -72.46
CA SER A 257 56.79 -17.14 -71.05
C SER A 257 57.13 -16.00 -70.07
N MET A 258 58.05 -15.11 -70.45
CA MET A 258 58.39 -13.91 -69.68
C MET A 258 57.23 -12.92 -69.64
N LYS A 259 56.54 -12.68 -70.76
CA LYS A 259 55.34 -11.83 -70.80
C LYS A 259 54.20 -12.43 -69.99
N GLU A 260 53.97 -13.74 -70.09
CA GLU A 260 52.94 -14.45 -69.32
C GLU A 260 53.21 -14.37 -67.81
N SER A 261 54.46 -14.62 -67.39
CA SER A 261 54.86 -14.47 -66.00
C SER A 261 54.78 -13.00 -65.53
N GLN A 262 55.10 -12.03 -66.39
CA GLN A 262 54.95 -10.61 -66.07
C GLN A 262 53.49 -10.19 -65.86
N ILE A 263 52.57 -10.69 -66.69
CA ILE A 263 51.13 -10.49 -66.49
C ILE A 263 50.70 -11.12 -65.15
N LYS A 264 51.14 -12.34 -64.86
CA LYS A 264 50.82 -13.01 -63.59
C LYS A 264 51.32 -12.24 -62.37
N ILE A 265 52.51 -11.66 -62.45
CA ILE A 265 53.08 -10.81 -61.40
C ILE A 265 52.19 -9.58 -61.16
N ILE A 266 51.72 -8.92 -62.23
CA ILE A 266 50.83 -7.76 -62.11
C ILE A 266 49.46 -8.15 -61.51
N GLU A 267 48.87 -9.26 -61.94
CA GLU A 267 47.61 -9.77 -61.36
C GLU A 267 47.75 -10.05 -59.86
N LEU A 268 48.85 -10.72 -59.47
CA LEU A 268 49.12 -11.01 -58.06
C LEU A 268 49.37 -9.72 -57.25
N GLN A 269 50.02 -8.71 -57.84
CA GLN A 269 50.20 -7.41 -57.20
C GLN A 269 48.85 -6.73 -56.92
N HIS A 270 47.95 -6.67 -57.91
CA HIS A 270 46.61 -6.09 -57.72
C HIS A 270 45.79 -6.86 -56.67
N LEU A 271 45.87 -8.20 -56.66
CA LEU A 271 45.21 -9.02 -55.63
C LEU A 271 45.74 -8.72 -54.23
N VAL A 272 47.06 -8.59 -54.09
CA VAL A 272 47.69 -8.24 -52.81
C VAL A 272 47.29 -6.83 -52.37
N GLU A 273 47.22 -5.86 -53.27
CA GLU A 273 46.77 -4.50 -52.98
C GLU A 273 45.29 -4.46 -52.56
N ALA A 274 44.41 -5.21 -53.24
CA ALA A 274 43.01 -5.36 -52.86
C ALA A 274 42.87 -5.96 -51.47
N GLN A 275 43.61 -7.03 -51.17
CA GLN A 275 43.64 -7.67 -49.85
C GLN A 275 44.16 -6.73 -48.75
N ARG A 276 45.16 -5.89 -49.06
CA ARG A 276 45.66 -4.86 -48.13
C ARG A 276 44.60 -3.79 -47.87
N ALA A 277 43.87 -3.35 -48.89
CA ALA A 277 42.79 -2.39 -48.73
C ALA A 277 41.65 -2.97 -47.86
N GLU A 278 41.22 -4.20 -48.13
CA GLU A 278 40.22 -4.90 -47.33
C GLU A 278 40.67 -5.05 -45.87
N SER A 279 41.91 -5.49 -45.65
CA SER A 279 42.50 -5.59 -44.31
C SER A 279 42.56 -4.25 -43.58
N SER A 280 42.82 -3.15 -44.30
CA SER A 280 42.83 -1.82 -43.71
C SER A 280 41.43 -1.36 -43.29
N LEU A 281 40.40 -1.66 -44.09
CA LEU A 281 39.02 -1.35 -43.77
C LEU A 281 38.53 -2.15 -42.57
N LEU A 282 38.81 -3.47 -42.54
CA LEU A 282 38.50 -4.31 -41.38
C LEU A 282 39.17 -3.80 -40.11
N ARG A 283 40.43 -3.35 -40.19
CA ARG A 283 41.14 -2.75 -39.05
C ARG A 283 40.42 -1.50 -38.53
N THR A 284 40.04 -0.56 -39.40
CA THR A 284 39.32 0.65 -38.98
C THR A 284 37.96 0.34 -38.34
N ARG A 285 37.24 -0.68 -38.85
CA ARG A 285 36.00 -1.14 -38.24
C ARG A 285 36.22 -1.72 -36.85
N MET A 286 37.25 -2.57 -36.67
CA MET A 286 37.58 -3.13 -35.36
C MET A 286 37.97 -2.03 -34.36
N GLU A 287 38.77 -1.04 -34.77
CA GLU A 287 39.13 0.11 -33.93
C GLU A 287 37.89 0.94 -33.53
N GLY A 288 36.91 1.06 -34.43
CA GLY A 288 35.61 1.67 -34.12
C GLY A 288 34.83 0.90 -33.06
N GLN A 289 34.70 -0.42 -33.26
CA GLN A 289 34.04 -1.31 -32.30
C GLN A 289 34.73 -1.31 -30.94
N GLU A 290 36.06 -1.29 -30.89
CA GLU A 290 36.82 -1.22 -29.64
C GLU A 290 36.53 0.08 -28.87
N LYS A 291 36.40 1.22 -29.56
CA LYS A 291 36.02 2.49 -28.95
C LYS A 291 34.60 2.46 -28.41
N GLU A 292 33.64 1.91 -29.15
CA GLU A 292 32.24 1.76 -28.71
C GLU A 292 32.14 0.86 -27.47
N ILE A 293 32.80 -0.30 -27.50
CA ILE A 293 32.90 -1.21 -26.34
C ILE A 293 33.53 -0.48 -25.15
N GLY A 294 34.57 0.32 -25.38
CA GLY A 294 35.20 1.15 -24.35
C GLY A 294 34.24 2.18 -23.73
N GLN A 295 33.37 2.79 -24.53
CA GLN A 295 32.35 3.74 -24.05
C GLN A 295 31.26 3.03 -23.25
N LEU A 296 30.73 1.91 -23.76
CA LEU A 296 29.72 1.10 -23.07
C LEU A 296 30.24 0.59 -21.72
N ARG A 297 31.50 0.13 -21.66
CA ARG A 297 32.13 -0.28 -20.39
C ARG A 297 32.19 0.86 -19.36
N LYS A 298 32.43 2.10 -19.79
CA LYS A 298 32.43 3.27 -18.89
C LYS A 298 31.02 3.58 -18.39
N GLN A 299 30.01 3.47 -19.25
CA GLN A 299 28.62 3.68 -18.87
C GLN A 299 28.14 2.61 -17.88
N ILE A 300 28.48 1.33 -18.11
CA ILE A 300 28.17 0.23 -17.19
C ILE A 300 28.75 0.52 -15.80
N LYS A 301 30.04 0.87 -15.71
CA LYS A 301 30.66 1.22 -14.41
C LYS A 301 29.99 2.39 -13.70
N HIS A 302 29.54 3.39 -14.44
CA HIS A 302 28.82 4.53 -13.87
C HIS A 302 27.44 4.13 -13.34
N LEU A 303 26.75 3.22 -14.04
CA LEU A 303 25.47 2.68 -13.59
C LEU A 303 25.63 1.77 -12.37
N GLU A 304 26.64 0.89 -12.35
CA GLU A 304 26.98 0.04 -11.20
C GLU A 304 27.24 0.89 -9.94
N GLU A 305 27.98 2.00 -10.07
CA GLU A 305 28.24 2.89 -8.95
C GLU A 305 26.98 3.62 -8.46
N LYS A 306 26.09 4.03 -9.38
CA LYS A 306 24.79 4.62 -9.01
C LYS A 306 23.90 3.62 -8.31
N GLU A 307 23.85 2.38 -8.79
CA GLU A 307 23.12 1.29 -8.15
C GLU A 307 23.66 1.03 -6.75
N ARG A 308 24.99 0.97 -6.59
CA ARG A 308 25.63 0.83 -5.28
C ARG A 308 25.23 1.94 -4.31
N MET A 309 25.23 3.20 -4.77
CA MET A 309 24.82 4.34 -3.95
C MET A 309 23.32 4.32 -3.61
N ALA A 310 22.47 3.92 -4.55
CA ALA A 310 21.04 3.77 -4.31
C ALA A 310 20.75 2.66 -3.29
N ASN A 311 21.43 1.51 -3.40
CA ASN A 311 21.29 0.41 -2.45
C ASN A 311 21.71 0.82 -1.03
N GLN A 312 22.82 1.55 -0.88
CA GLN A 312 23.22 2.09 0.42
C GLN A 312 22.18 3.06 0.99
N SER A 313 21.64 3.95 0.15
CA SER A 313 20.58 4.87 0.57
C SER A 313 19.31 4.14 1.02
N VAL A 314 18.95 3.03 0.37
CA VAL A 314 17.80 2.19 0.76
C VAL A 314 18.08 1.48 2.07
N GLU A 315 19.29 0.95 2.27
CA GLU A 315 19.70 0.33 3.54
C GLU A 315 19.63 1.32 4.70
N ASP A 316 20.14 2.54 4.54
CA ASP A 316 20.08 3.60 5.54
C ASP A 316 18.62 3.96 5.89
N LEU A 317 17.77 4.15 4.87
CA LEU A 317 16.34 4.42 5.08
C LEU A 317 15.62 3.26 5.77
N MET A 318 15.99 2.01 5.48
CA MET A 318 15.42 0.85 6.13
C MET A 318 15.75 0.83 7.62
N VAL A 319 16.98 1.20 8.01
CA VAL A 319 17.37 1.35 9.42
C VAL A 319 16.52 2.43 10.11
N ASP A 320 16.35 3.60 9.48
CA ASP A 320 15.53 4.68 10.03
C ASP A 320 14.06 4.30 10.18
N VAL A 321 13.50 3.57 9.19
CA VAL A 321 12.12 3.05 9.26
C VAL A 321 11.98 2.08 10.43
N THR A 322 12.90 1.14 10.61
CA THR A 322 12.84 0.19 11.74
C THR A 322 12.93 0.90 13.09
N ALA A 323 13.78 1.93 13.22
CA ALA A 323 13.87 2.73 14.44
C ALA A 323 12.57 3.49 14.73
N ALA A 324 11.95 4.09 13.71
CA ALA A 324 10.67 4.78 13.84
C ALA A 324 9.53 3.82 14.21
N GLU A 325 9.51 2.61 13.63
CA GLU A 325 8.55 1.56 13.98
C GLU A 325 8.67 1.14 15.45
N GLU A 326 9.90 0.96 15.95
CA GLU A 326 10.14 0.66 17.37
C GLU A 326 9.64 1.78 18.29
N GLU A 327 9.87 3.05 17.91
CA GLU A 327 9.35 4.19 18.67
C GLU A 327 7.82 4.17 18.67
N ILE A 328 7.17 4.03 17.51
CA ILE A 328 5.71 3.93 17.43
C ILE A 328 5.17 2.83 18.35
N GLN A 329 5.83 1.66 18.42
CA GLN A 329 5.43 0.60 19.34
C GLN A 329 5.55 1.02 20.81
N ARG A 330 6.65 1.70 21.20
CA ARG A 330 6.83 2.20 22.58
C ARG A 330 5.75 3.22 22.98
N TRP A 331 5.44 4.14 22.08
CA TRP A 331 4.39 5.15 22.32
C TRP A 331 3.02 4.50 22.42
N LYS A 332 2.75 3.49 21.57
CA LYS A 332 1.51 2.72 21.63
C LYS A 332 1.36 1.97 22.95
N THR A 333 2.39 1.28 23.42
CA THR A 333 2.35 0.58 24.70
C THR A 333 2.15 1.54 25.87
N ALA A 334 2.81 2.70 25.86
CA ALA A 334 2.64 3.72 26.90
C ALA A 334 1.21 4.29 26.92
N ALA A 335 0.62 4.54 25.75
CA ALA A 335 -0.76 5.00 25.64
C ALA A 335 -1.78 3.96 26.11
N GLU A 336 -1.55 2.67 25.83
CA GLU A 336 -2.38 1.57 26.33
C GLU A 336 -2.29 1.47 27.86
N GLU A 337 -1.09 1.54 28.44
CA GLU A 337 -0.90 1.53 29.90
C GLU A 337 -1.57 2.74 30.59
N GLU A 338 -1.48 3.94 30.00
CA GLU A 338 -2.15 5.14 30.51
C GLU A 338 -3.68 5.02 30.42
N ALA A 339 -4.20 4.49 29.31
CA ALA A 339 -5.63 4.22 29.16
C ALA A 339 -6.12 3.18 30.18
N ASP A 340 -5.33 2.15 30.48
CA ASP A 340 -5.65 1.11 31.46
C ASP A 340 -5.65 1.68 32.89
N ALA A 341 -4.66 2.50 33.23
CA ALA A 341 -4.61 3.22 34.50
C ALA A 341 -5.81 4.18 34.64
N GLY A 342 -6.16 4.91 33.57
CA GLY A 342 -7.34 5.78 33.53
C GLY A 342 -8.64 5.02 33.79
N ARG A 343 -8.84 3.85 33.17
CA ARG A 343 -10.01 2.99 33.42
C ARG A 343 -10.09 2.46 34.85
N SER A 344 -8.95 2.14 35.47
CA SER A 344 -8.91 1.71 36.87
C SER A 344 -9.37 2.83 37.81
N ILE A 345 -8.88 4.06 37.59
CA ILE A 345 -9.27 5.23 38.38
C ILE A 345 -10.75 5.55 38.19
N GLU A 346 -11.27 5.46 36.96
CA GLU A 346 -12.69 5.65 36.68
C GLU A 346 -13.56 4.63 37.45
N GLN A 347 -13.14 3.36 37.48
CA GLN A 347 -13.84 2.34 38.26
C GLN A 347 -13.83 2.66 39.75
N GLU A 348 -12.71 3.12 40.32
CA GLU A 348 -12.64 3.56 41.70
C GLU A 348 -13.62 4.71 41.98
N PHE A 349 -13.65 5.74 41.13
CA PHE A 349 -14.62 6.84 41.28
C PHE A 349 -16.06 6.37 41.14
N GLN A 350 -16.34 5.44 40.23
CA GLN A 350 -17.68 4.85 40.08
C GLN A 350 -18.12 4.15 41.38
N THR A 351 -17.21 3.42 42.03
CA THR A 351 -17.51 2.77 43.32
C THR A 351 -17.75 3.78 44.42
N GLN A 352 -16.93 4.84 44.52
CA GLN A 352 -17.10 5.92 45.49
C GLN A 352 -18.41 6.68 45.29
N ILE A 353 -18.77 6.99 44.04
CA ILE A 353 -20.05 7.64 43.73
C ILE A 353 -21.22 6.74 44.13
N SER A 354 -21.12 5.43 43.93
CA SER A 354 -22.17 4.49 44.33
C SER A 354 -22.33 4.39 45.85
N SER A 355 -21.23 4.43 46.60
CA SER A 355 -21.28 4.40 48.07
C SER A 355 -21.85 5.69 48.62
N LEU A 356 -21.41 6.85 48.12
CA LEU A 356 -21.94 8.16 48.52
C LEU A 356 -23.42 8.31 48.19
N HIS A 357 -23.88 7.82 47.04
CA HIS A 357 -25.31 7.79 46.72
C HIS A 357 -26.09 6.94 47.72
N LYS A 358 -25.57 5.78 48.10
CA LYS A 358 -26.22 4.93 49.09
C LYS A 358 -26.31 5.61 50.46
N GLU A 359 -25.22 6.22 50.92
CA GLU A 359 -25.20 6.98 52.18
C GLU A 359 -26.17 8.17 52.15
N LEU A 360 -26.28 8.85 51.00
CA LEU A 360 -27.23 9.94 50.81
C LEU A 360 -28.68 9.46 50.90
N GLU A 361 -29.01 8.33 50.27
CA GLU A 361 -30.36 7.75 50.36
C GLU A 361 -30.67 7.28 51.79
N GLU A 362 -29.74 6.62 52.47
CA GLU A 362 -29.89 6.26 53.89
C GLU A 362 -30.13 7.51 54.77
N ALA A 363 -29.37 8.58 54.57
CA ALA A 363 -29.56 9.84 55.28
C ALA A 363 -30.94 10.47 54.98
N ARG A 364 -31.40 10.44 53.72
CA ARG A 364 -32.74 10.91 53.34
C ARG A 364 -33.84 10.11 54.04
N GLU A 365 -33.72 8.78 54.08
CA GLU A 365 -34.68 7.92 54.79
C GLU A 365 -34.75 8.30 56.27
N THR A 366 -33.60 8.45 56.94
CA THR A 366 -33.59 8.87 58.36
C THR A 366 -34.17 10.26 58.59
N MET A 367 -33.97 11.19 57.66
CA MET A 367 -34.55 12.53 57.73
C MET A 367 -36.08 12.47 57.65
N VAL A 368 -36.63 11.69 56.72
CA VAL A 368 -38.08 11.49 56.59
C VAL A 368 -38.68 10.85 57.85
N GLU A 369 -37.99 9.87 58.46
CA GLU A 369 -38.42 9.30 59.74
C GLU A 369 -38.45 10.32 60.87
N LEU A 370 -37.44 11.19 60.96
CA LEU A 370 -37.36 12.24 61.97
C LEU A 370 -38.43 13.31 61.75
N GLU A 371 -38.70 13.71 60.51
CA GLU A 371 -39.80 14.61 60.15
C GLU A 371 -41.16 14.03 60.57
N ASN A 372 -41.39 12.74 60.34
CA ASN A 372 -42.63 12.07 60.78
C ASN A 372 -42.76 12.05 62.31
N LYS A 373 -41.65 11.79 63.02
CA LYS A 373 -41.61 11.86 64.50
C LYS A 373 -41.86 13.29 65.00
N LEU A 374 -41.33 14.30 64.31
CA LEU A 374 -41.57 15.71 64.61
C LEU A 374 -43.05 16.04 64.45
N LYS A 375 -43.67 15.70 63.32
CA LYS A 375 -45.11 15.93 63.07
C LYS A 375 -45.99 15.27 64.13
N PHE A 376 -45.69 14.03 64.53
CA PHE A 376 -46.40 13.38 65.64
C PHE A 376 -46.26 14.14 66.97
N LYS A 377 -45.06 14.64 67.27
CA LYS A 377 -44.83 15.48 68.47
C LYS A 377 -45.55 16.82 68.40
N GLU A 378 -45.62 17.44 67.22
CA GLU A 378 -46.38 18.67 66.99
C GLU A 378 -47.89 18.45 67.16
N GLU A 379 -48.44 17.37 66.61
CA GLU A 379 -49.84 17.00 66.76
C GLU A 379 -50.20 16.68 68.22
N THR A 380 -49.34 15.94 68.93
CA THR A 380 -49.55 15.64 70.35
C THR A 380 -49.45 16.90 71.22
N ALA A 381 -48.52 17.81 70.92
CA ALA A 381 -48.44 19.11 71.60
C ALA A 381 -49.68 19.98 71.33
N ALA A 382 -50.16 20.02 70.08
CA ALA A 382 -51.39 20.72 69.71
C ALA A 382 -52.62 20.16 70.46
N ALA A 383 -52.73 18.83 70.56
CA ALA A 383 -53.79 18.17 71.32
C ALA A 383 -53.72 18.50 72.82
N ALA A 384 -52.52 18.50 73.41
CA ALA A 384 -52.31 18.87 74.81
C ALA A 384 -52.67 20.34 75.08
N MET A 385 -52.30 21.26 74.17
CA MET A 385 -52.70 22.67 74.25
C MET A 385 -54.22 22.83 74.17
N ALA A 386 -54.88 22.15 73.22
CA ALA A 386 -56.34 22.19 73.10
C ALA A 386 -57.05 21.62 74.35
N ALA A 387 -56.53 20.55 74.94
CA ALA A 387 -57.04 19.98 76.18
C ALA A 387 -56.88 20.94 77.37
N ARG A 388 -55.74 21.63 77.47
CA ARG A 388 -55.51 22.66 78.48
C ARG A 388 -56.48 23.83 78.30
N ASP A 389 -56.65 24.35 77.09
CA ASP A 389 -57.60 25.44 76.81
C ASP A 389 -59.04 25.06 77.18
N ALA A 390 -59.43 23.81 76.91
CA ALA A 390 -60.73 23.28 77.32
C ALA A 390 -60.87 23.18 78.85
N ALA A 391 -59.82 22.73 79.55
CA ALA A 391 -59.77 22.66 81.00
C ALA A 391 -59.84 24.06 81.63
N GLU A 392 -59.11 25.05 81.10
CA GLU A 392 -59.17 26.44 81.56
C GLU A 392 -60.55 27.06 81.34
N LYS A 393 -61.22 26.77 80.22
CA LYS A 393 -62.62 27.18 79.98
C LYS A 393 -63.58 26.54 80.99
N SER A 394 -63.40 25.24 81.28
CA SER A 394 -64.20 24.52 82.27
C SER A 394 -64.00 25.06 83.69
N LEU A 395 -62.75 25.38 84.05
CA LEU A 395 -62.41 26.01 85.33
C LEU A 395 -63.06 27.40 85.47
N LYS A 396 -62.93 28.26 84.45
CA LYS A 396 -63.60 29.58 84.44
C LYS A 396 -65.11 29.45 84.60
N LEU A 397 -65.74 28.46 83.95
CA LEU A 397 -67.16 28.18 84.11
C LEU A 397 -67.50 27.76 85.55
N ALA A 398 -66.70 26.88 86.15
CA ALA A 398 -66.87 26.45 87.54
C ALA A 398 -66.70 27.63 88.51
N ASP A 399 -65.72 28.51 88.29
CA ASP A 399 -65.51 29.72 89.09
C ASP A 399 -66.71 30.66 89.00
N THR A 400 -67.25 30.90 87.80
CA THR A 400 -68.48 31.73 87.65
C THR A 400 -69.71 31.09 88.30
N ARG A 401 -69.81 29.76 88.31
CA ARG A 401 -70.89 29.04 89.01
C ARG A 401 -70.71 29.13 90.52
N SER A 402 -69.49 28.98 91.02
CA SER A 402 -69.18 29.12 92.45
C SER A 402 -69.45 30.54 92.93
N ALA A 403 -69.12 31.56 92.15
CA ALA A 403 -69.44 32.96 92.43
C ALA A 403 -70.94 33.19 92.54
N ARG A 404 -71.73 32.69 91.57
CA ARG A 404 -73.19 32.74 91.62
C ARG A 404 -73.78 32.01 92.82
N LEU A 405 -73.22 30.86 93.19
CA LEU A 405 -73.65 30.13 94.39
C LEU A 405 -73.32 30.88 95.67
N ARG A 406 -72.14 31.53 95.74
CA ARG A 406 -71.78 32.41 96.87
C ARG A 406 -72.73 33.59 96.99
N GLU A 407 -73.02 34.31 95.91
CA GLU A 407 -74.01 35.39 95.90
C GLU A 407 -75.39 34.90 96.39
N ARG A 408 -75.82 33.71 95.94
CA ARG A 408 -77.08 33.09 96.38
C ARG A 408 -77.04 32.76 97.88
N LEU A 409 -75.93 32.25 98.39
CA LEU A 409 -75.74 31.94 99.81
C LEU A 409 -75.71 33.22 100.65
N GLU A 410 -75.01 34.26 100.22
CA GLU A 410 -74.98 35.57 100.88
C GLU A 410 -76.38 36.19 100.92
N GLU A 411 -77.15 36.10 99.84
CA GLU A 411 -78.54 36.55 99.78
C GLU A 411 -79.45 35.74 100.72
N LEU A 412 -79.31 34.41 100.76
CA LEU A 412 -80.04 33.57 101.71
C LEU A 412 -79.63 33.87 103.16
N ASN A 413 -78.36 34.14 103.41
CA ASN A 413 -77.85 34.51 104.73
C ASN A 413 -78.39 35.88 105.16
N ARG A 414 -78.44 36.86 104.25
CA ARG A 414 -79.11 38.15 104.48
C ARG A 414 -80.58 37.97 104.81
N GLN A 415 -81.30 37.11 104.06
CA GLN A 415 -82.69 36.75 104.36
C GLN A 415 -82.83 36.06 105.73
N ALA A 416 -81.88 35.22 106.12
CA ALA A 416 -81.84 34.58 107.43
C ALA A 416 -81.61 35.60 108.55
N GLU A 417 -80.64 36.50 108.42
CA GLU A 417 -80.38 37.60 109.36
C GLU A 417 -81.58 38.55 109.47
N GLU A 418 -82.29 38.83 108.38
CA GLU A 418 -83.54 39.60 108.39
C GLU A 418 -84.69 38.84 109.10
N SER A 419 -84.70 37.51 109.02
CA SER A 419 -85.65 36.66 109.73
C SER A 419 -85.32 36.52 111.22
N ASP A 420 -84.03 36.49 111.60
CA ASP A 420 -83.55 36.45 112.99
C ASP A 420 -83.75 37.80 113.68
N ASN A 421 -83.48 38.92 113.00
CA ASN A 421 -83.76 40.27 113.51
C ASN A 421 -85.26 40.58 113.61
N ARG A 422 -86.14 39.70 113.08
CA ARG A 422 -87.60 39.78 113.22
C ARG A 422 -88.18 38.89 114.32
N ALA A 423 -87.37 38.11 115.04
CA ALA A 423 -87.87 37.12 116.00
C ALA A 423 -87.45 37.40 117.45
N ASP A 424 -88.33 38.10 118.18
CA ASP A 424 -88.54 37.96 119.63
C ASP A 424 -89.99 37.44 119.83
N PRO A 425 -90.36 36.81 120.95
CA PRO A 425 -90.37 35.35 121.07
C PRO A 425 -91.81 34.82 121.23
N SER A 426 -92.23 33.84 120.41
CA SER A 426 -93.23 32.85 120.86
C SER A 426 -93.40 31.65 119.93
N SER A 427 -93.22 30.48 120.55
CA SER A 427 -93.97 29.23 120.32
C SER A 427 -93.55 28.27 119.19
N ARG A 428 -93.37 27.02 119.64
CA ARG A 428 -93.87 25.75 119.05
C ARG A 428 -93.38 25.38 117.64
N SER A 429 -92.49 24.39 117.57
CA SER A 429 -92.84 22.96 117.55
C SER A 429 -91.68 22.16 116.96
N GLY A 430 -91.10 21.27 117.76
CA GLY A 430 -90.12 20.30 117.27
C GLY A 430 -90.83 19.08 116.70
N HIS A 431 -90.46 18.64 115.50
CA HIS A 431 -90.59 17.26 115.03
C HIS A 431 -89.68 16.96 113.82
N ARG A 432 -88.90 15.87 114.01
CA ARG A 432 -88.48 14.82 113.05
C ARG A 432 -87.23 14.99 112.15
N ARG A 433 -86.25 14.10 112.43
CA ARG A 433 -85.62 13.03 111.59
C ARG A 433 -85.54 13.31 110.07
N CYS A 434 -84.45 13.00 109.38
CA CYS A 434 -83.82 11.68 109.27
C CYS A 434 -82.31 11.77 108.93
N GLY A 435 -81.53 10.87 109.52
CA GLY A 435 -80.23 10.47 108.97
C GLY A 435 -80.42 9.45 107.85
N LEU A 436 -79.48 9.41 106.92
CA LEU A 436 -79.22 8.29 106.04
C LEU A 436 -77.70 8.18 105.86
N GLU A 437 -77.29 6.92 105.92
CA GLU A 437 -75.94 6.42 106.10
C GLU A 437 -75.04 6.68 104.88
N ILE A 438 -73.77 6.84 105.21
CA ILE A 438 -72.63 6.87 104.29
C ILE A 438 -72.24 5.42 104.05
N GLU A 439 -72.32 4.95 102.81
CA GLU A 439 -71.65 3.73 102.38
C GLU A 439 -70.56 4.08 101.35
N VAL A 440 -69.41 3.50 101.63
CA VAL A 440 -68.12 3.60 100.94
C VAL A 440 -68.18 2.74 99.69
N LEU A 441 -67.71 3.29 98.55
CA LEU A 441 -66.72 2.67 97.64
C LEU A 441 -66.24 3.70 96.61
#